data_AF-X1JYC8-F1
#
_entry.id   AF-X1JYC8-F1
#
_cell.length_a   1.000
_cell.length_b   1.000
_cell.length_c   1.000
_cell.angle_alpha   90.00
_cell.angle_beta   90.00
_cell.angle_gamma   90.00
#
_symmetry.space_group_name_H-M   'P 1'
#
loop_
_entity.id
_entity.type
_entity.pdbx_description
1 polymer ?
#
loop_
_entity_poly.entity_id
_entity_poly.type
_entity_poly.pdbx_seq_one_letter_code
_entity_poly.pdbx_strand_id
1 'polypeptide(L)'
;GNPGVVTFGHEVDLTTAIKYFGNTCVIAGNIEPAVIQEGTHEQVYELCRIAIEKAKHAPRGFILMPGCGFPPKAPPYNLYTMVKAVNDLGWYD
;
A
#
# COMPACT_ATOMS: atom_id res chain seq x y z
N GLY A 1 4.25 14.73 12.65
CA GLY A 1 4.33 16.17 12.31
C GLY A 1 3.11 16.57 11.51
N ASN A 2 3.09 17.76 10.88
CA ASN A 2 2.10 18.13 9.88
C ASN A 2 2.78 18.23 8.50
N PRO A 3 2.41 17.39 7.50
CA PRO A 3 1.42 16.34 7.60
C PRO A 3 1.86 15.18 8.50
N GLY A 4 0.87 14.54 9.13
CA GLY A 4 1.08 13.26 9.79
C GLY A 4 1.06 12.12 8.77
N VAL A 5 1.56 10.96 9.15
CA VAL A 5 1.39 9.71 8.38
C VAL A 5 0.53 8.79 9.23
N VAL A 6 -0.53 8.24 8.64
CA VAL A 6 -1.38 7.22 9.27
C VAL A 6 -1.26 5.92 8.50
N THR A 7 -0.91 4.85 9.21
CA THR A 7 -0.70 3.52 8.65
C THR A 7 -1.92 2.65 8.92
N PHE A 8 -2.41 1.94 7.91
CA PHE A 8 -3.60 1.09 8.02
C PHE A 8 -3.30 -0.37 7.70
N GLY A 9 -3.85 -1.26 8.54
CA GLY A 9 -3.84 -2.70 8.32
C GLY A 9 -4.70 -3.13 7.13
N HIS A 10 -4.47 -4.35 6.65
CA HIS A 10 -5.17 -4.94 5.51
C HIS A 10 -6.70 -5.01 5.67
N GLU A 11 -7.20 -5.01 6.90
CA GLU A 11 -8.64 -4.98 7.23
C GLU A 11 -9.32 -3.65 6.88
N VAL A 12 -8.55 -2.55 6.73
CA VAL A 12 -9.11 -1.21 6.52
C VAL A 12 -9.13 -0.88 5.03
N ASP A 13 -10.31 -0.56 4.50
CA ASP A 13 -10.42 -0.06 3.14
C ASP A 13 -9.81 1.35 2.99
N LEU A 14 -8.90 1.51 2.02
CA LEU A 14 -8.17 2.75 1.80
C LEU A 14 -9.07 3.93 1.39
N THR A 15 -10.20 3.70 0.71
CA THR A 15 -11.13 4.80 0.37
C THR A 15 -11.79 5.37 1.62
N THR A 16 -12.08 4.50 2.60
CA THR A 16 -12.58 4.90 3.91
C THR A 16 -11.51 5.66 4.69
N ALA A 17 -10.26 5.18 4.68
CA ALA A 17 -9.14 5.89 5.30
C ALA A 17 -8.94 7.31 4.72
N ILE A 18 -8.99 7.44 3.39
CA ILE A 18 -8.89 8.73 2.70
C ILE A 18 -10.05 9.66 3.06
N LYS A 19 -11.28 9.14 3.15
CA LYS A 19 -12.45 9.93 3.55
C LYS A 19 -12.27 10.61 4.90
N TYR A 20 -11.69 9.92 5.88
CA TYR A 20 -11.54 10.45 7.24
C TYR A 20 -10.24 11.22 7.47
N PHE A 21 -9.13 10.78 6.86
CA PHE A 21 -7.79 11.29 7.16
C PHE A 21 -7.07 11.91 5.97
N GLY A 22 -7.55 11.69 4.75
CA GLY A 22 -6.84 12.06 3.52
C GLY A 22 -6.61 13.56 3.34
N ASN A 23 -7.39 14.42 4.02
CA ASN A 23 -7.21 15.87 4.00
C ASN A 23 -6.14 16.38 4.98
N THR A 24 -5.78 15.59 5.99
CA THR A 24 -4.88 16.01 7.08
C THR A 24 -3.59 15.19 7.15
N CYS A 25 -3.62 13.95 6.68
CA CYS A 25 -2.52 13.00 6.80
C CYS A 25 -2.22 12.30 5.47
N VAL A 26 -0.95 11.92 5.29
CA VAL A 26 -0.53 10.95 4.27
C VAL A 26 -1.08 9.58 4.66
N ILE A 27 -1.68 8.89 3.69
CA ILE A 27 -2.22 7.54 3.88
C ILE A 27 -1.12 6.52 3.58
N ALA A 28 -0.93 5.52 4.44
CA ALA A 28 0.05 4.47 4.22
C ALA A 28 -0.55 3.08 4.49
N GLY A 29 -0.21 2.10 3.65
CA GLY A 29 -0.74 0.73 3.75
C GLY A 29 -1.13 0.15 2.39
N ASN A 30 -1.95 -0.91 2.33
CA ASN A 30 -2.38 -1.76 3.45
C ASN A 30 -2.11 -3.24 3.15
N ILE A 31 -1.10 -3.53 2.32
CA ILE A 31 -0.89 -4.87 1.73
C ILE A 31 -0.76 -5.92 2.84
N GLU A 32 -1.50 -7.03 2.69
CA GLU A 32 -1.54 -8.08 3.69
C GLU A 32 -0.16 -8.75 3.84
N PRO A 33 0.46 -8.72 5.04
CA PRO A 33 1.78 -9.28 5.26
C PRO A 33 1.87 -10.79 4.97
N ALA A 34 0.81 -11.55 5.25
CA ALA A 34 0.76 -12.98 4.96
C ALA A 34 0.89 -13.27 3.45
N VAL A 35 0.22 -12.47 2.61
CA VAL A 35 0.33 -12.59 1.14
C VAL A 35 1.72 -12.20 0.65
N ILE A 36 2.36 -11.20 1.25
CA ILE A 36 3.75 -10.85 0.92
C ILE A 36 4.70 -12.00 1.27
N GLN A 37 4.46 -12.72 2.37
CA GLN A 37 5.33 -13.80 2.83
C GLN A 37 5.11 -15.12 2.08
N GLU A 38 3.86 -15.50 1.86
CA GLU A 38 3.48 -16.87 1.45
C GLU A 38 2.72 -16.91 0.12
N GLY A 39 2.24 -15.77 -0.37
CA GLY A 39 1.51 -15.67 -1.62
C GLY A 39 2.40 -15.67 -2.86
N THR A 40 1.76 -15.84 -4.02
CA THR A 40 2.44 -15.72 -5.31
C THR A 40 2.69 -14.26 -5.66
N HIS A 41 3.64 -14.02 -6.56
CA HIS A 41 3.93 -12.67 -7.04
C HIS A 41 2.72 -12.03 -7.73
N GLU A 42 1.89 -12.78 -8.46
CA GLU A 42 0.67 -12.25 -9.05
C GLU A 42 -0.32 -11.75 -8.00
N GLN A 43 -0.48 -12.49 -6.89
CA GLN A 43 -1.33 -12.06 -5.78
C GLN A 43 -0.79 -10.79 -5.14
N VAL A 44 0.52 -10.70 -4.92
CA VAL A 44 1.17 -9.49 -4.38
C VAL A 44 0.98 -8.31 -5.33
N TYR A 45 1.20 -8.50 -6.63
CA TYR A 45 1.04 -7.46 -7.64
C TYR A 45 -0.40 -6.94 -7.68
N GLU A 46 -1.37 -7.85 -7.68
CA GLU A 46 -2.79 -7.50 -7.74
C GLU A 46 -3.25 -6.70 -6.52
N LEU A 47 -2.83 -7.10 -5.31
CA LEU A 47 -3.09 -6.32 -4.11
C LEU A 47 -2.47 -4.93 -4.18
N CYS A 48 -1.24 -4.82 -4.70
CA CYS A 48 -0.57 -3.53 -4.88
C CYS A 48 -1.31 -2.66 -5.90
N ARG A 49 -1.73 -3.23 -7.03
CA ARG A 49 -2.52 -2.53 -8.06
C ARG A 49 -3.80 -1.96 -7.48
N ILE A 50 -4.59 -2.78 -6.77
CA ILE A 50 -5.84 -2.36 -6.14
C ILE A 50 -5.59 -1.23 -5.13
N ALA A 51 -4.55 -1.34 -4.30
CA ALA A 51 -4.22 -0.32 -3.32
C ALA A 51 -3.82 1.02 -3.98
N ILE A 52 -2.97 0.96 -5.00
CA ILE A 52 -2.52 2.12 -5.78
C ILE A 52 -3.71 2.80 -6.46
N GLU A 53 -4.58 2.04 -7.15
CA GLU A 53 -5.75 2.59 -7.83
C GLU A 53 -6.71 3.31 -6.87
N LYS A 54 -6.91 2.76 -5.67
CA LYS A 54 -7.76 3.38 -4.66
C LYS A 54 -7.16 4.65 -4.05
N ALA A 55 -5.85 4.67 -3.86
CA ALA A 55 -5.23 5.62 -2.94
C ALA A 55 -4.23 6.59 -3.58
N LYS A 56 -3.78 6.39 -4.82
CA LYS A 56 -2.76 7.25 -5.44
C LYS A 56 -3.17 8.74 -5.48
N HIS A 57 -4.47 9.02 -5.56
CA HIS A 57 -4.99 10.39 -5.56
C HIS A 57 -5.44 10.89 -4.17
N ALA A 58 -4.98 10.28 -3.08
CA ALA A 58 -5.23 10.78 -1.74
C ALA A 58 -4.76 12.25 -1.62
N PRO A 59 -5.54 13.19 -1.04
CA PRO A 59 -5.24 14.62 -1.11
C PRO A 59 -3.87 15.05 -0.55
N ARG A 60 -3.33 14.28 0.40
CA ARG A 60 -2.01 14.51 1.00
C ARG A 60 -0.95 13.50 0.56
N GLY A 61 -1.30 12.56 -0.32
CA GLY A 61 -0.42 11.51 -0.84
C GLY A 61 -0.66 10.13 -0.21
N PHE A 62 -0.05 9.13 -0.85
CA PHE A 62 -0.16 7.72 -0.48
C PHE A 62 1.22 7.03 -0.48
N ILE A 63 1.46 6.18 0.51
CA ILE A 63 2.64 5.33 0.63
C ILE A 63 2.20 3.87 0.57
N LEU A 64 2.59 3.18 -0.49
CA LEU A 64 2.39 1.73 -0.57
C LEU A 64 3.33 1.04 0.43
N MET A 65 2.76 0.32 1.39
CA MET A 65 3.50 -0.48 2.35
C MET A 65 2.65 -1.65 2.84
N PRO A 66 3.25 -2.65 3.51
CA PRO A 66 2.46 -3.64 4.24
C PRO A 66 1.57 -2.95 5.27
N GLY A 67 0.43 -3.53 5.60
CA GLY A 67 -0.48 -2.95 6.60
C GLY A 67 0.05 -2.98 8.04
N CYS A 68 1.16 -3.70 8.27
CA CYS A 68 1.88 -3.79 9.55
C CYS A 68 3.39 -3.78 9.24
N GLY A 69 4.20 -4.50 10.03
CA GLY A 69 5.61 -4.73 9.73
C GLY A 69 5.81 -5.56 8.47
N PHE A 70 6.91 -5.30 7.75
CA PHE A 70 7.31 -6.11 6.61
C PHE A 70 7.75 -7.52 7.10
N PRO A 71 7.27 -8.62 6.49
CA PRO A 71 7.61 -9.96 6.98
C PRO A 71 9.11 -10.26 6.82
N PRO A 72 9.81 -10.71 7.87
CA PRO A 72 11.28 -10.88 7.83
C PRO A 72 11.74 -12.01 6.91
N LYS A 73 10.84 -12.93 6.56
CA LYS A 73 11.10 -14.07 5.68
C LYS A 73 10.46 -13.93 4.30
N ALA A 74 9.90 -12.75 3.98
CA ALA A 74 9.28 -12.54 2.68
C ALA A 74 10.30 -12.78 1.55
N PRO A 75 9.94 -13.54 0.51
CA PRO A 75 10.80 -13.74 -0.64
C PRO A 75 11.19 -12.38 -1.26
N PRO A 76 12.47 -12.14 -1.59
CA PRO A 76 12.90 -10.91 -2.23
C PRO A 76 12.15 -10.59 -3.53
N TYR A 77 11.67 -11.63 -4.22
CA TYR A 77 10.87 -11.49 -5.44
C TYR A 77 9.49 -10.87 -5.19
N ASN A 78 8.86 -11.16 -4.05
CA ASN A 78 7.59 -10.54 -3.66
C ASN A 78 7.79 -9.05 -3.33
N LEU A 79 8.90 -8.70 -2.66
CA LEU A 79 9.29 -7.29 -2.46
C LEU A 79 9.52 -6.57 -3.80
N TYR A 80 10.29 -7.19 -4.71
CA TYR A 80 10.50 -6.66 -6.05
C TYR A 80 9.18 -6.43 -6.79
N THR A 81 8.21 -7.34 -6.63
CA THR A 81 6.90 -7.22 -7.26
C THR A 81 6.10 -6.02 -6.75
N MET A 82 6.20 -5.69 -5.46
CA MET A 82 5.61 -4.45 -4.93
C MET A 82 6.23 -3.21 -5.57
N VAL A 83 7.56 -3.16 -5.69
CA VAL A 83 8.28 -2.06 -6.37
C VAL A 83 7.89 -1.96 -7.84
N LYS A 84 7.75 -3.11 -8.52
CA LYS A 84 7.28 -3.18 -9.90
C LYS A 84 5.88 -2.58 -10.05
N ALA A 85 4.93 -2.93 -9.18
CA ALA A 85 3.58 -2.37 -9.22
C ALA A 85 3.59 -0.84 -9.05
N VAL A 86 4.43 -0.29 -8.16
CA VAL A 86 4.61 1.17 -8.02
C VAL A 86 5.17 1.78 -9.30
N ASN A 87 6.17 1.17 -9.92
CA ASN A 87 6.75 1.69 -11.17
C ASN A 87 5.77 1.62 -12.35
N ASP A 88 4.92 0.61 -12.41
CA ASP A 88 3.98 0.40 -13.51
C ASP A 88 2.73 1.30 -13.37
N LEU A 89 2.29 1.61 -12.13
CA LEU A 89 0.95 2.18 -11.87
C LEU A 89 0.94 3.40 -10.92
N GLY A 90 2.03 3.64 -10.21
CA GLY A 90 2.12 4.63 -9.12
C GLY A 90 2.48 6.05 -9.58
N TRP A 91 2.82 6.24 -10.86
CA TRP A 91 3.08 7.55 -11.43
C TRP A 91 1.77 8.26 -11.83
N TYR A 92 1.83 9.59 -11.86
CA TYR A 92 0.74 10.44 -12.31
C TYR A 92 0.91 10.74 -13.81
N ASP A 93 -0.22 10.96 -14.49
CA ASP A 93 -0.23 11.49 -15.86
C ASP A 93 0.19 12.97 -15.91
#